data_AF-Q0UP51-F1
#
_entry.id   AF-Q0UP51-F1
#
_cell.length_a   1.000
_cell.length_b   1.000
_cell.length_c   1.000
_cell.angle_alpha   90.00
_cell.angle_beta   90.00
_cell.angle_gamma   90.00
#
_symmetry.space_group_name_H-M   'P 1'
#
loop_
_entity.id
_entity.type
_entity.pdbx_description
1 polymer ?
#
loop_
_entity_poly.entity_id
_entity_poly.type
_entity_poly.pdbx_seq_one_letter_code
_entity_poly.pdbx_strand_id
1 'polypeptide(L)'
;MSRANTTKESQAYPCKCHCGEVTFTITLSPQLADYKVMQCNCSICTAHGYLLVYPERSEVIFHGNSKDHVQKYQFHTKKKDHWFCRHCGTSLLIDFNGIYENYDVMAVNAHSMNALKRMFNES
;
A
#
# COMPACT_ATOMS: atom_id res chain seq x y z
N MET A 1 36.48 -7.51 7.00
CA MET A 1 35.14 -7.63 7.63
C MET A 1 34.11 -7.45 6.54
N SER A 2 33.69 -8.56 5.91
CA SER A 2 32.71 -8.54 4.82
C SER A 2 31.32 -8.23 5.39
N ARG A 3 30.69 -7.17 4.88
CA ARG A 3 29.26 -6.91 5.13
C ARG A 3 28.48 -8.07 4.51
N ALA A 4 27.85 -8.89 5.34
CA ALA A 4 26.89 -9.88 4.88
C ALA A 4 25.73 -9.14 4.18
N ASN A 5 25.66 -9.26 2.87
CA ASN A 5 24.55 -8.78 2.06
C ASN A 5 23.39 -9.77 2.26
N THR A 6 22.69 -9.67 3.38
CA THR A 6 21.46 -10.44 3.62
C THR A 6 20.36 -9.76 2.82
N THR A 7 20.18 -10.17 1.57
CA THR A 7 18.94 -9.94 0.82
C THR A 7 17.81 -10.47 1.68
N LYS A 8 17.02 -9.58 2.29
CA LYS A 8 15.82 -9.98 3.00
C LYS A 8 14.83 -10.55 1.99
N GLU A 9 14.22 -11.69 2.30
CA GLU A 9 13.29 -12.37 1.40
C GLU A 9 12.16 -11.43 0.98
N SER A 10 11.82 -11.46 -0.31
CA SER A 10 10.71 -10.70 -0.86
C SER A 10 9.46 -11.58 -0.99
N GLN A 11 8.28 -10.98 -0.84
CA GLN A 11 7.01 -11.68 -1.00
C GLN A 11 5.96 -10.80 -1.67
N ALA A 12 5.20 -11.40 -2.58
CA ALA A 12 4.06 -10.77 -3.23
C ALA A 12 2.77 -10.98 -2.42
N TYR A 13 1.98 -9.93 -2.30
CA TYR A 13 0.74 -9.89 -1.53
C TYR A 13 -0.42 -9.39 -2.40
N PRO A 14 -1.49 -10.18 -2.57
CA PRO A 14 -2.69 -9.73 -3.25
C PRO A 14 -3.47 -8.77 -2.37
N CYS A 15 -3.88 -7.65 -2.96
CA CYS A 15 -4.66 -6.59 -2.34
C CYS A 15 -6.01 -6.41 -3.05
N LYS A 16 -7.02 -6.00 -2.30
CA LYS A 16 -8.32 -5.62 -2.86
C LYS A 16 -9.04 -4.57 -2.03
N CYS A 17 -9.93 -3.82 -2.67
CA CYS A 17 -10.96 -3.07 -1.94
C CYS A 17 -12.02 -4.00 -1.35
N HIS A 18 -12.92 -3.46 -0.53
CA HIS A 18 -14.01 -4.22 0.08
C HIS A 18 -14.91 -4.94 -0.95
N CYS A 19 -15.37 -4.23 -1.98
CA CYS A 19 -16.26 -4.79 -3.01
C CYS A 19 -15.55 -5.67 -4.05
N GLY A 20 -14.21 -5.63 -4.11
CA GLY A 20 -13.41 -6.41 -5.07
C GLY A 20 -13.27 -5.79 -6.46
N GLU A 21 -13.86 -4.64 -6.75
CA GLU A 21 -13.68 -3.95 -8.06
C GLU A 21 -12.26 -3.45 -8.29
N VAL A 22 -11.53 -3.11 -7.22
CA VAL A 22 -10.13 -2.72 -7.29
C VAL A 22 -9.30 -3.86 -6.72
N THR A 23 -8.48 -4.47 -7.56
CA THR A 23 -7.51 -5.51 -7.19
C THR A 23 -6.13 -5.16 -7.73
N PHE A 24 -5.12 -5.45 -6.92
CA PHE A 24 -3.72 -5.21 -7.26
C PHE A 24 -2.83 -6.15 -6.45
N THR A 25 -1.57 -6.30 -6.84
CA THR A 25 -0.56 -7.02 -6.07
C THR A 25 0.54 -6.05 -5.70
N ILE A 26 1.09 -6.21 -4.50
CA ILE A 26 2.31 -5.52 -4.08
C ILE A 26 3.41 -6.54 -3.78
N THR A 27 4.65 -6.21 -4.10
CA THR A 27 5.81 -6.97 -3.60
C THR A 27 6.50 -6.17 -2.51
N LEU A 28 6.77 -6.80 -1.36
CA LEU A 28 7.57 -6.19 -0.29
C LEU A 28 8.91 -6.93 -0.18
N SER A 29 9.99 -6.17 -0.01
CA SER A 29 11.30 -6.65 0.41
C SER A 29 11.78 -5.74 1.54
N PRO A 30 11.89 -6.22 2.80
CA PRO A 30 11.56 -7.57 3.26
C PRO A 30 10.09 -7.97 3.10
N GLN A 31 9.78 -9.25 3.26
CA GLN A 31 8.43 -9.75 3.46
C GLN A 31 7.76 -9.12 4.69
N LEU A 32 6.43 -9.13 4.73
CA LEU A 32 5.59 -8.44 5.72
C LEU A 32 5.93 -8.79 7.17
N ALA A 33 6.30 -10.06 7.45
CA ALA A 33 6.67 -10.51 8.79
C ALA A 33 7.87 -9.73 9.39
N ASP A 34 8.77 -9.28 8.52
CA ASP A 34 9.97 -8.50 8.86
C ASP A 34 9.86 -7.03 8.43
N TYR A 35 8.68 -6.61 7.98
CA TYR A 35 8.44 -5.27 7.44
C TYR A 35 7.86 -4.33 8.50
N LYS A 36 8.39 -3.10 8.54
CA LYS A 36 7.88 -2.08 9.46
C LYS A 36 6.59 -1.45 8.90
N VAL A 37 5.46 -1.79 9.50
CA VAL A 37 4.17 -1.13 9.22
C VAL A 37 4.14 0.22 9.94
N MET A 38 3.75 1.29 9.23
CA MET A 38 3.72 2.65 9.76
C MET A 38 2.29 3.15 9.95
N GLN A 39 2.02 3.70 11.13
CA GLN A 39 0.78 4.44 11.38
C GLN A 39 1.11 5.92 11.54
N CYS A 40 0.67 6.74 10.58
CA CYS A 40 0.84 8.19 10.65
C CYS A 40 -0.27 8.82 11.51
N ASN A 41 0.09 9.84 12.29
CA ASN A 41 -0.81 10.54 13.20
C ASN A 41 -1.42 11.83 12.62
N CYS A 42 -1.23 12.13 11.33
CA CYS A 42 -1.88 13.29 10.72
C CYS A 42 -3.38 13.03 10.51
N SER A 43 -4.18 14.10 10.54
CA SER A 43 -5.65 14.01 10.56
C SER A 43 -6.24 13.16 9.43
N ILE A 44 -5.78 13.35 8.19
CA ILE A 44 -6.26 12.56 7.04
C ILE A 44 -5.88 11.07 7.16
N CYS A 45 -4.68 10.77 7.66
CA CYS A 45 -4.25 9.38 7.80
C CYS A 45 -5.01 8.65 8.92
N THR A 46 -5.27 9.35 10.02
CA THR A 46 -6.11 8.85 11.11
C THR A 46 -7.56 8.65 10.63
N ALA A 47 -8.14 9.61 9.92
CA ALA A 47 -9.51 9.53 9.41
C ALA A 47 -9.70 8.38 8.40
N HIS A 48 -8.70 8.10 7.57
CA HIS A 48 -8.75 7.01 6.59
C HIS A 48 -8.34 5.65 7.18
N GLY A 49 -7.90 5.59 8.44
CA GLY A 49 -7.48 4.36 9.09
C GLY A 49 -6.27 3.69 8.43
N TYR A 50 -5.30 4.47 7.95
CA TYR A 50 -4.15 3.89 7.24
C TYR A 50 -3.19 3.15 8.18
N LEU A 51 -2.83 1.93 7.78
CA LEU A 51 -1.63 1.21 8.20
C LEU A 51 -0.75 1.04 6.97
N LEU A 52 0.38 1.74 6.89
CA LEU A 52 1.12 1.91 5.64
C LEU A 52 2.34 0.99 5.55
N VAL A 53 2.47 0.33 4.40
CA VAL A 53 3.71 -0.29 3.90
C VAL A 53 4.17 0.45 2.65
N TYR A 54 5.46 0.39 2.31
CA TYR A 54 6.08 1.22 1.28
C TYR A 54 6.78 0.37 0.20
N PRO A 55 6.05 -0.33 -0.67
CA PRO A 55 6.63 -0.94 -1.86
C PRO A 55 7.17 0.13 -2.82
N GLU A 56 8.14 -0.26 -3.64
CA GLU A 56 8.51 0.51 -4.83
C GLU A 56 7.29 0.61 -5.76
N ARG A 57 7.15 1.72 -6.50
CA ARG A 57 6.02 1.91 -7.43
C ARG A 57 5.96 0.80 -8.49
N SER A 58 7.12 0.39 -9.00
CA SER A 58 7.28 -0.71 -9.95
C SER A 58 6.70 -2.03 -9.44
N GLU A 59 6.67 -2.21 -8.12
CA GLU A 59 6.16 -3.40 -7.45
C GLU A 59 4.67 -3.30 -7.08
N VAL A 60 3.97 -2.24 -7.51
CA VAL A 60 2.50 -2.09 -7.32
C VAL A 60 1.78 -2.31 -8.65
N ILE A 61 1.28 -3.53 -8.84
CA ILE A 61 0.67 -3.98 -10.10
C ILE A 61 -0.84 -4.08 -9.98
N PHE A 62 -1.57 -3.20 -10.67
CA PHE A 62 -3.03 -3.26 -10.77
C PHE A 62 -3.49 -4.27 -11.83
N HIS A 63 -4.59 -4.97 -11.56
CA HIS A 63 -5.10 -6.03 -12.45
C HIS A 63 -6.34 -5.58 -13.23
N GLY A 64 -6.48 -6.02 -14.48
CA GLY A 64 -7.65 -5.74 -15.31
C GLY A 64 -7.97 -4.24 -15.41
N ASN A 65 -9.26 -3.88 -15.26
CA ASN A 65 -9.74 -2.50 -15.23
C ASN A 65 -9.74 -1.87 -13.82
N SER A 66 -9.00 -2.44 -12.86
CA SER A 66 -9.03 -1.98 -11.46
C SER A 66 -8.73 -0.49 -11.30
N LYS A 67 -7.85 0.09 -12.14
CA LYS A 67 -7.52 1.52 -12.09
C LYS A 67 -8.70 2.42 -12.47
N ASP A 68 -9.64 1.95 -13.28
CA ASP A 68 -10.82 2.73 -13.71
C ASP A 68 -11.82 2.93 -12.56
N HIS A 69 -11.73 2.10 -11.53
CA HIS A 69 -12.56 2.15 -10.33
C HIS A 69 -11.88 2.88 -9.16
N VAL A 70 -10.72 3.49 -9.39
CA VAL A 70 -10.01 4.29 -8.39
C VAL A 70 -10.39 5.76 -8.53
N GLN A 71 -10.71 6.38 -7.41
CA GLN A 71 -10.83 7.83 -7.27
C GLN A 71 -9.67 8.35 -6.41
N LYS A 72 -9.29 9.61 -6.63
CA LYS A 72 -8.21 10.30 -5.93
C LYS A 72 -8.75 11.48 -5.14
N TYR A 73 -8.20 11.67 -3.94
CA TYR A 73 -8.42 12.85 -3.12
C TYR A 73 -7.10 13.51 -2.74
N GLN A 74 -7.03 14.82 -2.88
CA GLN A 74 -5.88 15.63 -2.50
C GLN A 74 -6.27 16.59 -1.38
N PHE A 75 -5.43 16.68 -0.36
CA PHE A 75 -5.64 17.56 0.80
C PHE A 75 -4.46 18.52 0.97
N HIS A 76 -4.72 19.66 1.62
CA HIS A 76 -3.73 20.67 1.99
C HIS A 76 -2.80 21.09 0.84
N THR A 77 -1.52 20.68 0.83
CA THR A 77 -0.56 21.06 -0.22
C THR A 77 -0.87 20.45 -1.59
N LYS A 78 -1.82 19.52 -1.67
CA LYS A 78 -2.22 18.82 -2.90
C LYS A 78 -1.07 18.07 -3.60
N LYS A 79 -0.03 17.72 -2.85
CA LYS A 79 1.12 16.98 -3.39
C LYS A 79 0.87 15.47 -3.45
N LYS A 80 0.03 14.95 -2.56
CA LYS A 80 -0.19 13.50 -2.37
C LYS A 80 -1.60 13.13 -2.80
N ASP A 81 -1.72 12.10 -3.63
CA ASP A 81 -3.02 11.55 -4.01
C ASP A 81 -3.38 10.42 -3.06
N HIS A 82 -4.47 10.58 -2.31
CA HIS A 82 -5.08 9.49 -1.55
C HIS A 82 -6.03 8.72 -2.47
N TRP A 83 -5.66 7.49 -2.81
CA TRP A 83 -6.40 6.64 -3.75
C TRP A 83 -7.38 5.76 -2.96
N PHE A 84 -8.63 5.72 -3.43
CA PHE A 84 -9.69 4.92 -2.82
C PHE A 84 -10.59 4.32 -3.90
N CYS A 85 -11.27 3.22 -3.57
CA CYS A 85 -12.26 2.65 -4.46
C CYS A 85 -13.47 3.57 -4.56
N ARG A 86 -13.82 3.99 -5.79
CA ARG A 86 -14.95 4.90 -6.03
C ARG A 86 -16.31 4.31 -5.64
N HIS A 87 -16.41 2.98 -5.62
CA HIS A 87 -17.65 2.27 -5.35
C HIS A 87 -17.89 2.04 -3.84
N CYS A 88 -16.89 1.55 -3.11
CA CYS A 88 -17.05 1.19 -1.69
C CYS A 88 -16.27 2.09 -0.71
N GLY A 89 -15.56 3.12 -1.19
CA GLY A 89 -14.82 4.06 -0.35
C GLY A 89 -13.58 3.50 0.35
N THR A 90 -13.21 2.22 0.12
CA THR A 90 -12.01 1.63 0.76
C THR A 90 -10.77 2.44 0.38
N SER A 91 -10.04 2.92 1.38
CA SER A 91 -8.75 3.61 1.21
C SER A 91 -7.64 2.62 0.87
N LEU A 92 -7.03 2.76 -0.30
CA LEU A 92 -6.13 1.75 -0.88
C LEU A 92 -4.65 2.10 -0.71
N LEU A 93 -4.26 3.29 -1.16
CA LEU A 93 -2.87 3.73 -1.12
C LEU A 93 -2.75 5.25 -1.21
N ILE A 94 -1.55 5.76 -0.97
CA ILE A 94 -1.16 7.15 -1.18
C ILE A 94 -0.07 7.17 -2.24
N ASP A 95 -0.29 7.90 -3.32
CA ASP A 95 0.73 8.20 -4.30
C ASP A 95 1.43 9.50 -3.92
N PHE A 96 2.75 9.44 -3.75
CA PHE A 96 3.57 10.61 -3.47
C PHE A 96 3.97 11.37 -4.74
N ASN A 97 3.51 10.99 -5.94
CA ASN A 97 3.70 11.74 -7.19
C ASN A 97 5.16 12.18 -7.45
N GLY A 98 6.14 11.35 -7.06
CA GLY A 98 7.56 11.66 -7.24
C GLY A 98 8.09 12.83 -6.39
N ILE A 99 7.43 13.24 -5.29
CA ILE A 99 7.91 14.31 -4.40
C ILE A 99 9.30 13.97 -3.81
N TYR A 100 9.65 12.70 -3.71
CA TYR A 100 10.92 12.25 -3.18
C TYR A 100 11.88 11.89 -4.32
N GLU A 101 12.86 12.76 -4.59
CA GLU A 101 13.78 12.64 -5.73
C GLU A 101 14.53 11.29 -5.79
N ASN A 102 14.83 10.70 -4.64
CA ASN A 102 15.60 9.46 -4.53
C ASN A 102 14.75 8.22 -4.17
N TYR A 103 13.43 8.36 -4.05
CA TYR A 103 12.54 7.28 -3.62
C TYR A 103 11.23 7.28 -4.41
N ASP A 104 11.09 6.36 -5.35
CA ASP A 104 9.81 6.15 -6.05
C ASP A 104 8.99 5.04 -5.39
N VAL A 105 8.35 5.41 -4.28
CA VAL A 105 7.53 4.51 -3.46
C VAL A 105 6.06 4.96 -3.44
N MET A 106 5.18 4.00 -3.20
CA MET A 106 3.78 4.25 -2.84
C MET A 106 3.56 3.83 -1.39
N ALA A 107 2.63 4.49 -0.68
CA ALA A 107 2.23 4.03 0.65
C ALA A 107 0.93 3.23 0.56
N VAL A 108 1.01 1.91 0.68
CA VAL A 108 -0.14 1.00 0.52
C VAL A 108 -0.76 0.70 1.88
N ASN A 109 -2.10 0.76 1.95
CA ASN A 109 -2.84 0.43 3.16
C ASN A 109 -2.85 -1.09 3.37
N ALA A 110 -2.22 -1.56 4.44
CA ALA A 110 -2.14 -2.96 4.82
C ALA A 110 -3.51 -3.60 4.98
N HIS A 111 -4.55 -2.84 5.37
CA HIS A 111 -5.93 -3.33 5.44
C HIS A 111 -6.47 -3.82 4.09
N SER A 112 -5.90 -3.39 2.96
CA SER A 112 -6.27 -3.89 1.63
C SER A 112 -5.60 -5.23 1.30
N MET A 113 -4.56 -5.64 2.03
CA MET A 113 -3.82 -6.88 1.79
C MET A 113 -4.61 -8.09 2.28
N ASN A 114 -4.91 -9.04 1.39
CA ASN A 114 -5.59 -10.29 1.75
C ASN A 114 -4.74 -11.18 2.69
N ALA A 115 -3.42 -10.94 2.76
CA ALA A 115 -2.52 -11.65 3.66
C ALA A 115 -2.89 -11.50 5.14
N LEU A 116 -3.49 -10.37 5.53
CA LEU A 116 -3.97 -10.20 6.91
C LEU A 116 -5.07 -11.21 7.27
N LYS A 117 -5.89 -11.67 6.31
CA LYS A 117 -6.90 -12.71 6.60
C LYS A 117 -6.30 -14.08 6.92
N ARG A 118 -5.07 -14.35 6.46
CA ARG A 118 -4.39 -15.62 6.76
C ARG A 118 -3.68 -15.58 8.11
N MET A 119 -3.18 -14.42 8.54
CA MET A 119 -2.47 -14.27 9.82
C MET A 119 -3.39 -14.36 11.06
N PHE A 120 -4.70 -14.13 10.91
CA PHE A 120 -5.66 -14.22 12.02
C PHE A 120 -6.47 -15.53 12.07
N ASN A 121 -6.21 -16.48 11.15
CA ASN A 121 -6.91 -17.76 11.09
C ASN A 121 -6.06 -18.94 11.59
N GLU A 122 -4.97 -18.67 12.30
CA GLU A 122 -4.21 -19.66 13.07
C GLU A 122 -4.46 -19.43 14.57
N SER A 123 -5.65 -19.85 15.03
CA SER A 123 -5.98 -20.05 16.45
C SER A 123 -7.08 -21.08 16.59
#